data_AF-A0A1L5YC91-F1
#
_entry.id   AF-A0A1L5YC91-F1
#
_cell.length_a   1.000
_cell.length_b   1.000
_cell.length_c   1.000
_cell.angle_alpha   90.00
_cell.angle_beta   90.00
_cell.angle_gamma   90.00
#
_symmetry.space_group_name_H-M   'P 1'
#
loop_
_entity.id
_entity.type
_entity.pdbx_description
1 polymer ?
#
loop_
_entity_poly.entity_id
_entity_poly.type
_entity_poly.pdbx_seq_one_letter_code
_entity_poly.pdbx_strand_id
1 'polypeptide(L)'
;MYLYGIRITHEGQWSKKDIGSGQKAMSQSKREQVVSHLRYIRQELREMHQGIIEDGLLPGPDEIRGVMSQMEAVVELLEGKGSRKNKDSDS
;
A
#
# COMPACT_ATOMS: atom_id res chain seq x y z
N MET A 1 20.10 8.63 0.75
CA MET A 1 19.51 9.23 1.98
C MET A 1 18.78 8.14 2.75
N TYR A 2 18.71 8.24 4.08
CA TYR A 2 17.89 7.34 4.89
C TYR A 2 16.57 8.04 5.22
N LEU A 3 15.44 7.43 4.84
CA LEU A 3 14.10 7.85 5.28
C LEU A 3 13.48 6.65 6.00
N TYR A 4 13.01 6.83 7.24
CA TYR A 4 12.44 5.75 8.07
C TYR A 4 13.31 4.48 8.14
N GLY A 5 14.65 4.65 8.26
CA GLY A 5 15.59 3.52 8.37
C GLY A 5 15.90 2.79 7.06
N ILE A 6 15.35 3.21 5.92
CA ILE A 6 15.59 2.59 4.61
C ILE A 6 16.61 3.40 3.82
N ARG A 7 17.69 2.76 3.35
CA ARG A 7 18.73 3.39 2.52
C ARG A 7 18.23 3.49 1.08
N ILE A 8 17.90 4.70 0.62
CA ILE A 8 17.62 4.96 -0.79
C ILE A 8 18.94 5.29 -1.49
N THR A 9 19.44 4.36 -2.32
CA THR A 9 20.57 4.55 -3.24
C THR A 9 20.06 4.97 -4.62
N HIS A 10 20.84 5.77 -5.34
CA HIS A 10 20.52 6.26 -6.69
C HIS A 10 20.51 5.15 -7.76
N GLU A 11 21.04 3.97 -7.41
CA GLU A 11 20.96 2.75 -8.19
C GLU A 11 19.93 1.83 -7.53
N GLY A 12 18.90 1.43 -8.28
CA GLY A 12 17.73 0.68 -7.81
C GLY A 12 18.00 -0.76 -7.36
N GLN A 13 19.17 -1.06 -6.81
CA GLN A 13 19.50 -2.38 -6.28
C GLN A 13 19.27 -2.45 -4.77
N TRP A 14 18.17 -3.09 -4.38
CA TRP A 14 17.84 -3.39 -2.99
C TRP A 14 18.60 -4.65 -2.54
N SER A 15 19.33 -4.58 -1.43
CA SER A 15 20.04 -5.75 -0.88
C SER A 15 19.16 -6.50 0.14
N LYS A 16 19.14 -7.84 0.07
CA LYS A 16 18.36 -8.70 1.00
C LYS A 16 18.66 -8.48 2.48
N LYS A 17 19.84 -7.94 2.81
CA LYS A 17 20.26 -7.60 4.17
C LYS A 17 19.60 -6.33 4.73
N ASP A 18 19.12 -5.43 3.86
CA ASP A 18 18.43 -4.20 4.25
C ASP A 18 16.92 -4.44 4.53
N ILE A 19 16.41 -5.60 4.11
CA ILE A 19 15.03 -6.06 4.34
C ILE A 19 15.11 -7.13 5.41
N GLY A 20 14.70 -6.82 6.65
CA GLY A 20 14.79 -7.72 7.80
C GLY A 20 14.39 -9.17 7.49
N SER A 21 15.23 -10.11 7.91
CA SER A 21 15.24 -11.54 7.53
C SER A 21 14.07 -12.40 8.08
N GLY A 22 12.91 -11.80 8.37
CA GLY A 22 11.80 -12.46 9.06
C GLY A 22 10.50 -12.62 8.28
N GLN A 23 10.44 -12.29 6.98
CA GLN A 23 9.19 -12.44 6.23
C GLN A 23 9.02 -13.88 5.73
N LYS A 24 8.06 -14.60 6.33
CA LYS A 24 7.48 -15.83 5.76
C LYS A 24 7.18 -15.58 4.28
N ALA A 25 7.73 -16.41 3.37
CA ALA A 25 7.54 -16.22 1.93
C ALA A 25 6.05 -16.13 1.61
N MET A 26 5.59 -14.95 1.16
CA MET A 26 4.18 -14.76 0.83
C MET A 26 3.81 -15.53 -0.44
N SER A 27 2.59 -16.04 -0.50
CA SER A 27 2.14 -16.81 -1.67
C SER A 27 2.16 -15.94 -2.93
N GLN A 28 2.40 -16.57 -4.07
CA GLN A 28 2.40 -15.91 -5.38
C GLN A 28 1.05 -15.23 -5.65
N SER A 29 -0.06 -15.90 -5.36
CA SER A 29 -1.41 -15.32 -5.53
C SER A 29 -1.62 -14.06 -4.66
N LYS A 30 -1.18 -14.07 -3.39
CA LYS A 30 -1.21 -12.87 -2.53
C LYS A 30 -0.34 -11.76 -3.09
N ARG A 31 0.80 -12.09 -3.72
CA ARG A 31 1.66 -11.12 -4.41
C ARG A 31 0.99 -10.47 -5.60
N GLU A 32 0.38 -11.26 -6.46
CA GLU A 32 -0.33 -10.75 -7.62
C GLU A 32 -1.50 -9.84 -7.22
N GLN A 33 -2.23 -10.20 -6.16
CA GLN A 33 -3.30 -9.37 -5.61
C GLN A 33 -2.78 -8.03 -5.08
N VAL A 34 -1.73 -8.03 -4.24
CA VAL A 34 -1.12 -6.81 -3.71
C VAL A 34 -0.61 -5.91 -4.85
N VAL A 35 0.08 -6.49 -5.83
CA VAL A 35 0.59 -5.75 -7.00
C VAL A 35 -0.55 -5.14 -7.82
N SER A 36 -1.65 -5.88 -8.02
CA SER A 36 -2.84 -5.39 -8.71
C SER A 36 -3.45 -4.18 -8.01
N HIS A 37 -3.73 -4.28 -6.71
CA HIS A 37 -4.27 -3.17 -5.92
C HIS A 37 -3.37 -1.94 -5.95
N LEU A 38 -2.06 -2.12 -5.75
CA LEU A 38 -1.10 -1.01 -5.82
C LEU A 38 -1.05 -0.36 -7.20
N ARG A 39 -1.25 -1.13 -8.28
CA ARG A 39 -1.32 -0.58 -9.64
C ARG A 39 -2.53 0.34 -9.80
N TYR A 40 -3.70 -0.07 -9.31
CA TYR A 40 -4.93 0.72 -9.39
C TYR A 40 -4.86 1.97 -8.51
N ILE A 41 -4.44 1.84 -7.24
CA ILE A 41 -4.26 2.98 -6.34
C ILE A 41 -3.32 4.03 -6.94
N ARG A 42 -2.19 3.60 -7.53
CA ARG A 42 -1.25 4.51 -8.19
C ARG A 42 -1.85 5.19 -9.43
N GLN A 43 -2.81 4.55 -10.11
CA GLN A 43 -3.49 5.14 -11.26
C GLN A 43 -4.49 6.20 -10.80
N GLU A 44 -5.36 5.89 -9.85
CA GLU A 44 -6.34 6.84 -9.31
C GLU A 44 -5.67 8.08 -8.70
N LEU A 45 -4.57 7.88 -7.95
CA LEU A 45 -3.80 9.00 -7.41
C LEU A 45 -3.20 9.89 -8.51
N ARG A 46 -2.80 9.32 -9.66
CA ARG A 46 -2.30 10.11 -10.79
C ARG A 46 -3.43 10.89 -11.46
N GLU A 47 -4.59 10.28 -11.63
CA GLU A 47 -5.76 10.93 -12.22
C GLU A 47 -6.24 12.09 -11.35
N MET A 48 -6.37 11.88 -10.04
CA MET A 48 -6.71 12.95 -9.10
C MET A 48 -5.66 14.07 -9.11
N HIS A 49 -4.36 13.73 -9.10
CA HIS A 49 -3.30 14.73 -9.18
C HIS A 49 -3.36 15.52 -10.51
N GLN A 50 -3.65 14.86 -11.62
CA GLN A 50 -3.77 15.51 -12.92
C GLN A 50 -4.93 16.50 -12.93
N GLY A 51 -6.11 16.10 -12.43
CA GLY A 51 -7.27 16.98 -12.32
C GLY A 51 -7.01 18.21 -11.45
N ILE A 52 -6.19 18.08 -10.40
CA ILE A 52 -5.76 19.22 -9.58
C ILE A 52 -4.85 20.17 -10.39
N ILE A 53 -3.85 19.62 -11.11
CA ILE A 53 -2.85 20.43 -11.80
C ILE A 53 -3.40 21.10 -13.07
N GLU A 54 -4.20 20.38 -13.85
CA GLU A 54 -4.72 20.88 -15.13
C GLU A 54 -5.96 21.76 -14.94
N ASP A 55 -6.89 21.33 -14.08
CA ASP A 55 -8.23 21.92 -14.02
C ASP A 55 -8.55 22.56 -12.66
N GLY A 56 -7.65 22.44 -11.67
CA GLY A 56 -7.91 22.91 -10.30
C GLY A 56 -8.99 22.11 -9.56
N LEU A 57 -9.31 20.91 -10.04
CA LEU A 57 -10.38 20.08 -9.50
C LEU A 57 -9.87 19.27 -8.31
N LEU A 58 -10.36 19.62 -7.12
CA LEU A 58 -10.08 18.85 -5.91
C LEU A 58 -10.92 17.56 -5.90
N PRO A 59 -10.34 16.41 -5.52
CA PRO A 59 -11.10 15.18 -5.40
C PRO A 59 -12.16 15.29 -4.31
N GLY A 60 -13.32 14.72 -4.60
CA GLY A 60 -14.42 14.61 -3.65
C GLY A 60 -14.06 13.70 -2.48
N PRO A 61 -14.77 13.84 -1.34
CA PRO A 61 -14.50 13.04 -0.15
C PRO A 61 -14.72 11.54 -0.39
N ASP A 62 -15.62 11.17 -1.30
CA ASP A 62 -15.89 9.76 -1.63
C ASP A 62 -14.79 9.13 -2.49
N GLU A 63 -14.17 9.89 -3.40
CA GLU A 63 -13.02 9.44 -4.18
C GLU A 63 -11.82 9.17 -3.26
N ILE A 64 -11.57 10.08 -2.32
CA ILE A 64 -10.52 9.91 -1.30
C ILE A 64 -10.80 8.67 -0.44
N ARG A 65 -12.04 8.48 0.02
CA ARG A 65 -12.43 7.29 0.80
C ARG A 65 -12.25 5.99 0.00
N GLY A 66 -12.57 6.01 -1.29
CA GLY A 66 -12.36 4.87 -2.18
C GLY A 66 -10.90 4.43 -2.23
N VAL A 67 -9.98 5.38 -2.42
CA VAL A 67 -8.54 5.10 -2.43
C VAL A 67 -8.05 4.62 -1.06
N MET A 68 -8.51 5.24 0.03
CA MET A 68 -8.16 4.82 1.39
C MET A 68 -8.61 3.38 1.68
N SER A 69 -9.83 3.01 1.29
CA SER A 69 -10.35 1.64 1.46
C SER A 69 -9.52 0.61 0.69
N GLN A 70 -9.08 0.95 -0.54
CA GLN A 70 -8.17 0.08 -1.29
C GLN A 70 -6.79 -0.06 -0.62
N MET A 71 -6.27 1.00 0.00
CA MET A 71 -5.03 0.94 0.76
C MET A 71 -5.18 0.07 2.01
N GLU A 72 -6.31 0.16 2.72
CA GLU A 72 -6.63 -0.72 3.86
C GLU A 72 -6.69 -2.19 3.44
N ALA A 73 -7.28 -2.50 2.29
CA ALA A 73 -7.29 -3.85 1.74
C ALA A 73 -5.86 -4.38 1.46
N VAL A 74 -4.95 -3.53 0.97
CA VAL A 74 -3.53 -3.90 0.80
C VAL A 74 -2.87 -4.20 2.14
N VAL A 75 -3.11 -3.38 3.17
CA VAL A 75 -2.57 -3.60 4.52
C VAL A 75 -3.09 -4.92 5.09
N GLU A 76 -4.41 -5.15 5.02
CA GLU A 76 -5.02 -6.40 5.47
C GLU A 76 -4.44 -7.62 4.76
N LEU A 77 -4.29 -7.53 3.43
CA LEU A 77 -3.69 -8.60 2.65
C LEU A 77 -2.29 -8.90 3.17
N LEU A 78 -1.44 -7.88 3.38
CA LEU A 78 -0.06 -8.03 3.85
C LEU A 78 0.04 -8.62 5.25
N GLU A 79 -0.72 -8.10 6.21
CA GLU A 79 -0.75 -8.56 7.61
C GLU A 79 -1.34 -9.96 7.75
N GLY A 80 -2.24 -10.35 6.84
CA GLY A 80 -2.93 -11.63 6.86
C GLY A 80 -4.06 -11.68 7.91
N LYS A 81 -4.96 -12.65 7.76
CA LYS A 81 -6.20 -12.83 8.57
C LYS A 81 -5.99 -13.06 10.08
N GLY A 82 -4.78 -12.90 10.62
CA GLY A 82 -4.44 -13.15 12.02
C GLY A 82 -4.61 -11.96 12.98
N SER A 83 -4.68 -10.72 12.48
CA SER A 83 -4.72 -9.52 13.35
C SER A 83 -6.10 -9.21 13.94
N ARG A 84 -7.20 -9.68 13.32
CA ARG A 84 -8.57 -9.34 13.74
C ARG A 84 -9.27 -10.35 14.65
N LYS A 85 -8.63 -11.46 15.05
CA LYS A 85 -9.31 -12.48 15.89
C LYS A 85 -9.48 -12.10 17.36
N ASN A 86 -8.95 -10.97 17.83
CA ASN A 86 -9.14 -10.48 19.20
C ASN A 86 -9.74 -9.06 19.23
N LYS A 87 -11.00 -8.90 18.78
CA LYS A 87 -11.80 -7.75 19.24
C LYS A 87 -13.32 -7.95 19.15
N ASP A 88 -13.80 -9.17 19.38
CA ASP A 88 -15.22 -9.46 19.63
C ASP A 88 -15.33 -10.41 20.82
N SER A 89 -14.89 -9.94 22.00
CA SER A 89 -15.20 -10.56 23.29
C SER A 89 -14.93 -9.55 24.42
N ASP A 90 -15.74 -8.50 24.49
CA ASP A 90 -16.20 -8.01 25.79
C ASP A 90 -17.54 -7.30 25.58
N SER A 91 -18.56 -7.88 26.20
CA SER A 91 -19.95 -7.42 26.21
C SER A 91 -20.14 -6.25 27.16
#